data_AF-A0A957QAR7-F1
#
_entry.id   AF-A0A957QAR7-F1
#
_cell.length_a   1.000
_cell.length_b   1.000
_cell.length_c   1.000
_cell.angle_alpha   90.00
_cell.angle_beta   90.00
_cell.angle_gamma   90.00
#
_symmetry.space_group_name_H-M   'P 1'
#
loop_
_entity.id
_entity.type
_entity.pdbx_description
1 polymer ?
#
loop_
_entity_poly.entity_id
_entity_poly.type
_entity_poly.pdbx_seq_one_letter_code
_entity_poly.pdbx_strand_id
1 'polypeptide(L)' 'MAVNDFLKGAVELGKAMGVTLKHLARKPVTVEYPKDAVPLYPRFRGKHELRRYENGMERCIGCMLCEAACPTAAIYVEA' A
#
# COMPACT_ATOMS: atom_id res chain seq x y z
N MET A 1 -28.48 11.30 -42.24
CA MET A 1 -27.94 11.86 -40.98
C MET A 1 -27.73 10.75 -39.95
N ALA A 2 -28.77 9.96 -39.61
CA ALA A 2 -28.67 8.83 -38.67
C ALA A 2 -27.58 7.77 -38.97
N VAL A 3 -27.32 7.43 -40.23
CA VAL A 3 -26.34 6.39 -40.62
C VAL A 3 -24.89 6.83 -40.39
N ASN A 4 -24.58 8.12 -40.58
CA ASN A 4 -23.22 8.64 -40.40
C ASN A 4 -22.87 8.78 -38.90
N ASP A 5 -23.85 9.12 -38.07
CA ASP A 5 -23.67 9.19 -36.61
C ASP A 5 -23.51 7.78 -36.01
N PHE A 6 -24.20 6.78 -36.56
CA PHE A 6 -24.01 5.38 -36.19
C PHE A 6 -22.62 4.85 -36.58
N LEU A 7 -22.13 5.17 -37.78
CA LEU A 7 -20.77 4.82 -38.22
C LEU A 7 -19.69 5.48 -37.37
N LYS A 8 -19.86 6.75 -36.99
CA LYS A 8 -18.96 7.43 -36.05
C LYS A 8 -18.97 6.74 -34.69
N GLY A 9 -20.14 6.37 -34.17
CA GLY A 9 -20.26 5.61 -32.92
C GLY A 9 -19.56 4.26 -32.97
N ALA A 10 -19.71 3.51 -34.08
CA ALA A 10 -19.05 2.22 -34.27
C ALA A 10 -17.51 2.34 -34.34
N VAL A 11 -17.00 3.40 -34.97
CA VAL A 11 -15.55 3.67 -35.02
C VAL A 11 -14.99 4.02 -33.63
N GLU A 12 -15.71 4.82 -32.84
CA GLU A 12 -15.30 5.12 -31.46
C GLU A 12 -15.33 3.88 -30.55
N LEU A 13 -16.33 3.00 -30.71
CA LEU A 13 -16.36 1.71 -30.04
C LEU A 13 -15.18 0.81 -30.44
N GLY A 14 -14.86 0.76 -31.74
CA GLY A 14 -13.70 0.03 -32.24
C GLY A 14 -12.38 0.54 -31.66
N LYS A 15 -12.22 1.86 -31.54
CA LYS A 15 -11.06 2.47 -30.86
C LYS A 15 -10.98 2.07 -29.40
N ALA A 16 -12.10 2.10 -28.67
CA ALA A 16 -12.15 1.71 -27.27
C ALA A 16 -11.79 0.23 -27.07
N MET A 17 -12.31 -0.66 -27.91
CA MET A 17 -11.95 -2.08 -27.92
C MET A 17 -10.47 -2.30 -28.29
N GLY A 18 -9.91 -1.46 -29.17
CA GLY A 18 -8.47 -1.48 -29.47
C GLY A 18 -7.62 -1.15 -28.25
N VAL A 19 -8.07 -0.23 -27.39
CA VAL A 19 -7.38 0.10 -26.14
C VAL A 19 -7.45 -1.07 -25.15
N THR A 20 -8.60 -1.74 -25.00
CA THR A 20 -8.72 -2.89 -24.10
C THR A 20 -7.86 -4.06 -24.58
N LEU A 21 -7.85 -4.35 -25.88
CA LEU A 21 -7.00 -5.39 -26.47
C LEU A 21 -5.51 -5.09 -26.24
N LYS A 22 -5.09 -3.82 -26.32
CA LYS A 22 -3.71 -3.40 -26.02
C LYS A 22 -3.33 -3.61 -24.55
N HIS A 23 -4.27 -3.48 -23.61
CA HIS A 23 -4.02 -3.74 -22.19
C HIS A 23 -4.02 -5.23 -21.86
N LEU A 24 -4.81 -6.04 -22.56
CA LEU A 24 -4.86 -7.50 -22.39
C LEU A 24 -3.49 -8.16 -22.64
N ALA A 25 -2.73 -7.65 -23.62
CA ALA A 25 -1.41 -8.17 -23.96
C ALA A 25 -0.28 -7.69 -23.02
N ARG A 26 -0.56 -6.79 -22.07
CA ARG A 26 0.46 -6.32 -21.10
C ARG A 26 0.60 -7.32 -19.95
N LYS A 27 1.81 -7.42 -19.40
CA LYS A 27 2.03 -8.18 -18.16
C LYS A 27 1.25 -7.55 -17.01
N PRO A 28 0.68 -8.35 -16.09
CA PRO A 28 -0.02 -7.82 -14.93
C PRO A 28 0.94 -7.09 -13.99
N VAL A 29 0.48 -5.96 -13.45
CA VAL A 29 1.20 -5.13 -12.46
C VAL A 29 1.06 -5.67 -11.02
N THR A 30 0.28 -6.73 -10.84
CA THR A 30 -0.05 -7.31 -9.54
C THR A 30 1.13 -8.05 -8.92
N VAL A 31 1.25 -7.99 -7.59
CA VAL A 31 2.16 -8.81 -6.79
C VAL A 31 1.38 -10.02 -6.26
N GLU A 32 1.87 -11.25 -6.47
CA GLU A 32 1.20 -12.47 -6.04
C GLU A 32 1.49 -12.78 -4.55
N TYR A 33 0.74 -12.15 -3.64
CA TYR A 33 0.82 -12.47 -2.21
C TYR A 33 0.11 -13.81 -1.91
N PRO A 34 0.68 -14.72 -1.09
CA PRO A 34 1.86 -14.60 -0.22
C PRO A 34 3.17 -15.14 -0.83
N LYS A 35 3.19 -15.53 -2.10
CA LYS A 35 4.39 -16.11 -2.75
C LYS A 35 5.48 -15.06 -2.96
N ASP A 36 5.08 -13.88 -3.43
CA ASP A 36 5.95 -12.73 -3.62
C ASP A 36 5.68 -11.69 -2.51
N ALA A 37 6.72 -11.29 -1.79
CA ALA A 37 6.61 -10.28 -0.75
C ALA A 37 6.48 -8.87 -1.34
N VAL A 38 5.59 -8.06 -0.75
CA VAL A 38 5.42 -6.65 -1.12
C VAL A 38 6.68 -5.88 -0.68
N PRO A 39 7.29 -5.05 -1.55
CA PRO A 39 8.46 -4.25 -1.17
C PRO A 39 8.08 -3.23 -0.09
N LEU A 40 8.77 -3.28 1.05
CA LEU A 40 8.61 -2.34 2.15
C LEU A 40 9.70 -1.26 2.12
N TYR A 41 9.30 0.00 2.29
CA TYR A 41 10.24 1.12 2.35
C TYR A 41 10.93 1.21 3.73
N PRO A 42 12.15 1.79 3.83
CA PRO A 42 12.88 1.90 5.09
C PRO A 42 12.15 2.65 6.22
N ARG A 43 11.17 3.50 5.89
CA ARG A 43 10.36 4.28 6.85
C ARG A 43 8.94 3.73 7.03
N PHE A 44 8.70 2.48 6.65
CA PHE A 44 7.43 1.82 6.88
C PHE A 44 7.15 1.69 8.38
N ARG A 45 5.97 2.12 8.83
CA ARG A 45 5.53 2.02 10.23
C ARG A 45 4.78 0.69 10.41
N GLY A 46 5.53 -0.36 10.74
CA GLY A 46 4.99 -1.69 11.01
C GLY A 46 4.63 -1.90 12.48
N LYS A 47 4.91 -3.11 12.96
CA LYS A 47 4.73 -3.47 14.37
C LYS A 47 5.72 -2.70 15.26
N HIS A 48 5.22 -2.21 16.40
CA HIS A 48 6.06 -1.59 17.43
C HIS A 48 6.94 -2.65 18.12
N GLU A 49 8.21 -2.32 18.36
CA GLU A 49 9.18 -3.18 19.05
C GLU A 49 9.98 -2.37 20.07
N LEU A 50 10.18 -2.93 21.26
CA LEU A 50 11.06 -2.38 22.28
C LEU A 50 12.51 -2.77 21.97
N ARG A 51 13.30 -1.79 21.54
CA ARG A 51 14.71 -2.02 21.17
C ARG A 51 15.58 -2.22 22.41
N ARG A 52 16.64 -3.02 22.24
CA ARG A 52 17.70 -3.24 23.23
C ARG A 52 18.98 -2.50 22.85
N TYR A 53 19.83 -2.22 23.84
CA TYR A 53 21.22 -1.81 23.63
C TYR A 53 22.05 -3.01 23.17
N GLU A 54 23.29 -2.76 22.72
CA GLU A 54 24.21 -3.82 22.28
C GLU A 54 24.58 -4.79 23.41
N ASN A 55 24.51 -4.34 24.66
CA ASN A 55 24.71 -5.16 25.86
C ASN A 55 23.48 -5.99 26.27
N GLY A 56 22.38 -5.93 25.52
CA GLY A 56 21.16 -6.68 25.79
C GLY A 56 20.19 -6.04 26.79
N MET A 57 20.55 -4.93 27.44
CA MET A 57 19.60 -4.17 28.28
C MET A 57 18.53 -3.50 27.42
N GLU A 58 17.31 -3.38 27.95
CA GLU A 58 16.22 -2.68 27.28
C GLU A 58 16.47 -1.17 27.25
N ARG A 59 16.04 -0.50 26.17
CA ARG A 59 16.16 0.96 26.06
C ARG A 59 15.02 1.71 26.76
N CYS A 60 13.93 1.02 27.06
CA CYS A 60 12.81 1.62 27.78
C CYS A 60 13.18 1.75 29.27
N ILE A 61 13.03 2.95 29.81
CA ILE A 61 13.24 3.24 31.24
C ILE A 61 11.92 3.53 31.98
N GLY A 62 10.77 3.26 31.34
CA GLY A 62 9.46 3.52 31.94
C GLY A 62 9.12 5.02 32.11
N CYS A 63 9.68 5.91 31.28
CA CYS A 63 9.48 7.36 31.44
C CYS A 63 8.08 7.90 31.10
N MET A 64 7.14 7.04 30.67
CA MET A 64 5.76 7.38 30.30
C MET A 64 5.60 8.42 29.16
N LEU A 65 6.68 8.87 28.51
CA LEU A 65 6.63 9.87 27.43
C LEU A 65 5.87 9.35 26.20
N CYS A 66 6.03 8.07 25.86
CA CYS A 66 5.32 7.47 24.72
C CYS A 66 3.82 7.33 24.97
N GLU A 67 3.40 7.04 26.20
CA GLU A 67 2.00 7.01 26.62
C GLU A 67 1.38 8.41 26.58
N ALA A 68 2.04 9.40 27.19
CA ALA A 68 1.57 10.78 27.20
C ALA A 68 1.48 11.40 25.79
N ALA A 69 2.42 11.07 24.89
CA ALA A 69 2.42 11.57 23.51
C ALA A 69 1.44 10.82 22.59
N CYS A 70 0.87 9.70 23.02
CA CYS A 70 0.01 8.88 22.16
C CYS A 70 -1.35 9.56 21.94
N PRO A 71 -1.74 9.88 20.68
CA PRO A 71 -3.00 10.56 20.42
C PRO A 71 -4.24 9.68 20.66
N THR A 72 -4.08 8.36 20.69
CA THR A 72 -5.16 7.39 20.86
C THR A 72 -5.13 6.71 22.23
N ALA A 73 -4.22 7.09 23.13
CA ALA A 73 -4.01 6.44 24.43
C ALA A 73 -3.89 4.90 24.34
N ALA A 74 -3.15 4.39 23.34
CA ALA A 74 -3.03 2.95 23.07
C ALA A 74 -1.88 2.27 23.82
N ILE A 75 -1.08 3.02 24.57
CA ILE A 75 0.10 2.54 25.30
C ILE A 75 -0.19 2.71 26.79
N TYR A 76 0.18 1.72 27.58
CA TYR A 76 0.09 1.75 29.03
C TYR A 76 1.45 1.37 29.62
N VAL A 77 1.97 2.18 30.53
CA VAL A 77 3.27 1.98 31.19
C VAL A 77 3.08 2.00 32.70
N GLU A 78 3.41 0.88 33.35
CA GLU A 78 3.54 0.79 34.81
C GLU A 78 5.03 0.73 35.17
N ALA A 79 5.43 1.52 36.18
CA ALA A 79 6.81 1.63 36.65
C ALA A 79 6.98 1.02 38.05
#